data_AF-A0A8J3MBJ7-F1
#
_entry.id   AF-A0A8J3MBJ7-F1
#
_cell.length_a   1.000
_cell.length_b   1.000
_cell.length_c   1.000
_cell.angle_alpha   90.00
_cell.angle_beta   90.00
_cell.angle_gamma   90.00
#
_symmetry.space_group_name_H-M   'P 1'
#
loop_
_entity.id
_entity.type
_entity.pdbx_description
1 polymer ?
#
loop_
_entity_poly.entity_id
_entity_poly.type
_entity_poly.pdbx_seq_one_letter_code
_entity_poly.pdbx_strand_id
1 'polypeptide(L)'
;MSADAVGWPWDVLGLEGATQDSRVIRRAYAKRLKSLDQGDVSAFQALRGAYEYAVSQSDKGKAEARPLVIQALAGGSGEEARLPVPPGDVTLPDPGQQTDAPSDGSEPERFAPREPISASSVGEASALTEEDQDEDAAIIERARNLIALNMFRTAGWQPLLEQRAMMSREATQQLEWLLITRLNKPVKMPYTPTPPGSWIRLVDEHFGWLQDGIGFSRRFGMMHLAMQRVVEARTAAAPAVEKVKVASGVKIAAWIVALIMLIRGLSYMEVTRDVGPALLTALLLVSLTFGLWMLIGVRVLAFIVRRSPAMQRFLGRSMRWWNGTTLRIPRRSLLYLSLVLGMTAWLFFVFPKGSDHPSLRLGIPKAEQ
;
A
#
# COMPACT_ATOMS: atom_id res chain seq x y z
N MET A 1 9.21 42.92 -4.46
CA MET A 1 9.05 41.67 -5.23
C MET A 1 10.33 40.88 -5.05
N SER A 2 10.42 40.13 -3.95
CA SER A 2 11.60 39.31 -3.66
C SER A 2 11.57 38.14 -4.63
N ALA A 3 12.51 38.13 -5.57
CA ALA A 3 12.82 36.97 -6.38
C ALA A 3 13.47 35.92 -5.47
N ASP A 4 12.66 35.32 -4.58
CA ASP A 4 13.05 34.23 -3.71
C ASP A 4 13.44 33.04 -4.59
N ALA A 5 14.72 33.05 -4.92
CA ALA A 5 15.61 31.94 -5.20
C ALA A 5 15.06 30.89 -6.19
N VAL A 6 15.23 31.15 -7.48
CA VAL A 6 14.93 30.19 -8.58
C VAL A 6 15.61 28.82 -8.40
N GLY A 7 16.58 28.66 -7.50
CA GLY A 7 17.19 27.38 -7.17
C GLY A 7 17.09 26.95 -5.71
N TRP A 8 16.39 27.64 -4.81
CA TRP A 8 16.16 27.10 -3.45
C TRP A 8 15.06 26.02 -3.50
N PRO A 9 15.23 24.84 -2.87
CA PRO A 9 16.28 24.38 -1.94
C PRO A 9 17.53 23.72 -2.59
N TRP A 10 17.53 23.54 -3.90
CA TRP A 10 18.47 22.68 -4.63
C TRP A 10 19.91 23.24 -4.66
N ASP A 11 20.06 24.56 -4.74
CA ASP A 11 21.36 25.25 -4.73
C ASP A 11 22.12 25.00 -3.42
N VAL A 12 21.39 25.03 -2.29
CA VAL A 12 21.96 24.78 -0.95
C VAL A 12 22.48 23.34 -0.85
N LEU A 13 21.77 22.39 -1.47
CA LEU A 13 22.19 21.00 -1.56
C LEU A 13 23.30 20.76 -2.59
N GLY A 14 23.57 21.73 -3.47
CA GLY A 14 24.52 21.59 -4.58
C GLY A 14 24.02 20.67 -5.69
N LEU A 15 22.72 20.71 -5.98
CA LEU A 15 22.09 19.95 -7.07
C LEU A 15 21.77 20.91 -8.23
N GLU A 16 22.10 20.51 -9.46
CA GLU A 16 21.90 21.33 -10.68
C GLU A 16 20.43 21.52 -11.08
N GLY A 17 19.49 20.97 -10.31
CA GLY A 17 18.05 21.13 -10.55
C GLY A 17 17.19 20.32 -9.59
N ALA A 18 15.87 20.49 -9.72
CA ALA A 18 14.90 19.77 -8.92
C ALA A 18 14.93 18.26 -9.20
N THR A 19 15.09 17.44 -8.17
CA THR A 19 15.06 15.98 -8.29
C THR A 19 13.98 15.37 -7.39
N GLN A 20 13.32 14.33 -7.87
CA GLN A 20 12.31 13.60 -7.08
C GLN A 20 12.88 12.33 -6.41
N ASP A 21 14.15 11.99 -6.64
CA ASP A 21 14.75 10.81 -6.03
C ASP A 21 15.29 11.12 -4.62
N SER A 22 14.58 10.64 -3.59
CA SER A 22 14.98 10.81 -2.19
C SER A 22 16.32 10.15 -1.84
N ARG A 23 16.86 9.24 -2.67
CA ARG A 23 18.22 8.72 -2.49
C ARG A 23 19.28 9.74 -2.91
N VAL A 24 19.03 10.46 -4.01
CA VAL A 24 19.93 11.50 -4.51
C VAL A 24 19.99 12.67 -3.53
N ILE A 25 18.83 13.10 -3.02
CA ILE A 25 18.72 14.17 -2.02
C ILE A 25 19.54 13.84 -0.75
N ARG A 26 19.40 12.62 -0.21
CA ARG A 26 20.15 12.18 0.98
C ARG A 26 21.66 12.13 0.76
N ARG A 27 22.11 11.67 -0.42
CA ARG A 27 23.54 11.64 -0.76
C ARG A 27 24.11 13.05 -0.87
N ALA A 28 23.38 13.98 -1.50
CA ALA A 28 23.79 15.38 -1.61
C ALA A 28 23.90 16.05 -0.23
N TYR A 29 22.90 15.86 0.63
CA TYR A 29 22.92 16.34 2.02
C TYR A 29 24.14 15.81 2.78
N ALA A 30 24.40 14.50 2.75
CA ALA A 30 25.55 13.91 3.45
C ALA A 30 26.89 14.43 2.91
N LYS A 31 26.99 14.68 1.59
CA LYS A 31 28.18 15.28 0.97
C LYS A 31 28.40 16.72 1.46
N ARG A 32 27.33 17.52 1.51
CA ARG A 32 27.38 18.90 2.02
C ARG A 32 27.69 18.97 3.50
N LEU A 33 27.08 18.10 4.30
CA LEU A 33 27.31 17.99 5.74
C LEU A 33 28.78 17.74 6.07
N LYS A 34 29.48 16.91 5.27
CA LYS A 34 30.92 16.64 5.43
C LYS A 34 31.82 17.81 5.04
N SER A 35 31.34 18.73 4.21
CA SER A 35 32.10 19.89 3.75
C SER A 35 31.90 21.13 4.61
N LEU A 36 30.89 21.15 5.49
CA LEU A 36 30.68 22.26 6.41
C LEU A 36 31.67 22.21 7.57
N ASP A 37 32.14 23.38 7.99
CA ASP A 37 32.88 23.54 9.23
C ASP A 37 31.93 23.45 10.43
N GLN A 38 32.39 22.85 11.53
CA GLN A 38 31.56 22.60 12.72
C GLN A 38 31.16 23.89 13.45
N GLY A 39 31.85 25.00 13.21
CA GLY A 39 31.55 26.30 13.83
C GLY A 39 30.36 27.06 13.23
N ASP A 40 29.93 26.76 12.00
CA ASP A 40 28.90 27.55 11.31
C ASP A 40 27.48 27.00 11.54
N VAL A 41 26.91 27.34 12.71
CA VAL A 41 25.55 26.95 13.09
C VAL A 41 24.50 27.41 12.08
N SER A 42 24.71 28.57 11.45
CA SER A 42 23.75 29.15 10.50
C SER A 42 23.68 28.34 9.19
N ALA A 43 24.84 27.94 8.66
CA ALA A 43 24.91 27.11 7.47
C ALA A 43 24.34 25.70 7.72
N PHE A 44 24.51 25.15 8.92
CA PHE A 44 23.87 23.89 9.31
C PHE A 44 22.34 23.97 9.31
N GLN A 45 21.78 25.04 9.87
CA GLN A 45 20.33 25.25 9.89
C GLN A 45 19.77 25.44 8.48
N ALA A 46 20.45 26.23 7.64
CA ALA A 46 20.06 26.43 6.24
C ALA A 46 20.09 25.11 5.44
N LEU A 47 21.14 24.31 5.60
CA LEU A 47 21.26 23.00 4.94
C LEU A 47 20.17 22.02 5.39
N ARG A 48 19.86 22.01 6.70
CA ARG A 48 18.79 21.16 7.25
C ARG A 48 17.42 21.57 6.73
N GLY A 49 17.10 22.86 6.74
CA GLY A 49 15.84 23.38 6.19
C GLY A 49 15.67 23.05 4.71
N ALA A 50 16.73 23.20 3.91
CA ALA A 50 16.74 22.82 2.50
C ALA A 50 16.49 21.31 2.30
N TYR A 51 17.11 20.46 3.11
CA TYR A 51 16.92 19.01 3.08
C TYR A 51 15.48 18.60 3.43
N GLU A 52 14.93 19.12 4.53
CA GLU A 52 13.58 18.80 4.99
C GLU A 52 12.54 19.21 3.93
N TYR A 53 12.70 20.41 3.35
CA TYR A 53 11.85 20.89 2.27
C TYR A 53 11.95 20.00 1.02
N ALA A 54 13.16 19.67 0.56
CA ALA A 54 13.38 18.84 -0.62
C ALA A 54 12.81 17.42 -0.46
N VAL A 55 12.98 16.80 0.71
CA VAL A 55 12.39 15.49 1.01
C VAL A 55 10.86 15.56 1.00
N SER A 56 10.27 16.58 1.63
CA SER A 56 8.82 16.77 1.65
C SER A 56 8.22 16.91 0.25
N GLN A 57 8.92 17.61 -0.66
CA GLN A 57 8.51 17.71 -2.07
C GLN A 57 8.63 16.38 -2.81
N SER A 58 9.70 15.61 -2.57
CA SER A 58 9.89 14.29 -3.19
C SER A 58 8.83 13.27 -2.76
N ASP A 59 8.35 13.39 -1.51
CA ASP A 59 7.31 12.51 -0.97
C ASP A 59 5.91 12.91 -1.44
N LYS A 60 5.63 14.20 -1.67
CA LYS A 60 4.37 14.66 -2.29
C LYS A 60 4.17 14.07 -3.69
N GLY A 61 5.22 14.05 -4.51
CA GLY A 61 5.18 13.40 -5.83
C GLY A 61 4.93 11.88 -5.75
N LYS A 62 5.41 11.22 -4.69
CA LYS A 62 5.13 9.80 -4.43
C LYS A 62 3.75 9.55 -3.82
N ALA A 63 3.23 10.47 -3.02
CA ALA A 63 1.93 10.37 -2.38
C ALA A 63 0.82 10.52 -3.42
N GLU A 64 0.95 11.46 -4.36
CA GLU A 64 0.03 11.61 -5.49
C GLU A 64 0.14 10.43 -6.48
N ALA A 65 1.34 9.87 -6.67
CA ALA A 65 1.55 8.65 -7.44
C ALA A 65 1.12 7.35 -6.70
N ARG A 66 0.77 7.43 -5.41
CA ARG A 66 0.26 6.31 -4.60
C ARG A 66 -1.18 6.56 -4.13
N PRO A 67 -2.19 6.38 -5.00
CA PRO A 67 -3.50 6.06 -4.48
C PRO A 67 -3.45 4.62 -3.94
N LEU A 68 -3.58 4.46 -2.62
CA LEU A 68 -4.13 3.27 -1.96
C LEU A 68 -3.44 1.91 -2.24
N VAL A 69 -2.13 1.80 -2.03
CA VAL A 69 -1.43 0.49 -2.04
C VAL A 69 -1.14 -0.07 -0.64
N ILE A 70 -1.38 0.71 0.42
CA ILE A 70 -1.26 0.24 1.82
C ILE A 70 -2.60 -0.36 2.28
N GLN A 71 -3.04 -1.42 1.60
CA GLN A 71 -4.10 -2.30 2.11
C GLN A 71 -3.88 -3.78 1.74
N ALA A 72 -2.89 -4.07 0.87
CA ALA A 72 -2.61 -5.42 0.38
C ALA A 72 -1.36 -6.09 1.01
N LEU A 73 -0.64 -5.41 1.92
CA LEU A 73 0.58 -5.94 2.57
C LEU A 73 0.41 -6.32 4.05
N ALA A 74 -0.72 -6.00 4.68
CA ALA A 74 -0.97 -6.30 6.09
C ALA A 74 -1.61 -7.70 6.34
N GLY A 75 -1.72 -8.55 5.31
CA GLY A 75 -2.39 -9.86 5.38
C GLY A 75 -1.51 -11.06 5.04
N GLY A 76 -0.18 -10.96 5.24
CA GLY A 76 0.75 -12.07 5.06
C GLY A 76 1.17 -12.63 6.41
N SER A 77 0.41 -13.61 6.91
CA SER A 77 0.81 -14.48 8.02
C SER A 77 2.18 -15.09 7.74
N GLY A 78 3.09 -14.98 8.71
CA GLY A 78 4.35 -15.71 8.72
C GLY A 78 4.09 -17.20 8.76
N GLU A 79 4.29 -17.87 7.62
CA GLU A 79 4.66 -19.28 7.60
C GLU A 79 6.18 -19.32 7.44
N GLU A 80 6.81 -19.70 8.54
CA GLU A 80 8.24 -19.85 8.75
C GLU A 80 8.77 -21.00 7.88
N ALA A 81 9.08 -20.70 6.63
CA ALA A 81 9.86 -21.58 5.77
C ALA A 81 11.30 -21.62 6.29
N ARG A 82 11.58 -22.61 7.13
CA ARG A 82 12.94 -23.02 7.50
C ARG A 82 13.72 -23.35 6.22
N LEU A 83 14.64 -22.46 5.85
CA LEU A 83 15.71 -22.81 4.93
C LEU A 83 16.77 -23.64 5.70
N PRO A 84 17.31 -24.72 5.11
CA PRO A 84 18.41 -25.46 5.71
C PRO A 84 19.68 -24.60 5.65
N VAL A 85 20.23 -24.28 6.82
CA VAL A 85 21.54 -23.61 6.94
C VAL A 85 22.64 -24.66 6.67
N PRO A 86 23.53 -24.47 5.70
CA PRO A 86 24.69 -25.33 5.52
C PRO A 86 25.68 -25.16 6.68
N PRO A 87 26.35 -26.23 7.15
CA PRO A 87 27.36 -26.13 8.18
C PRO A 87 28.60 -25.43 7.62
N GLY A 88 28.77 -24.15 7.96
CA GLY A 88 29.97 -23.38 7.70
C GLY A 88 30.58 -22.96 9.03
N ASP A 89 31.78 -23.46 9.31
CA ASP A 89 32.62 -23.09 10.45
C ASP A 89 32.78 -21.56 10.53
N VAL A 90 32.15 -20.96 11.53
CA VAL A 90 32.45 -19.60 11.95
C VAL A 90 33.35 -19.71 13.17
N THR A 91 34.65 -19.66 12.93
CA THR A 91 35.65 -19.46 13.97
C THR A 91 35.45 -18.07 14.57
N LEU A 92 34.95 -18.01 15.80
CA LEU A 92 34.84 -16.79 16.60
C LEU A 92 36.26 -16.24 16.85
N PRO A 93 36.57 -14.97 16.50
CA PRO A 93 37.80 -14.34 16.96
C PRO A 93 37.66 -13.96 18.43
N ASP A 94 38.68 -14.33 19.18
CA ASP A 94 38.95 -14.06 20.59
C ASP A 94 38.89 -12.55 20.92
N PRO A 95 38.09 -12.12 21.93
CA PRO A 95 38.03 -10.73 22.35
C PRO A 95 39.19 -10.41 23.29
N GLY A 96 40.39 -10.30 22.73
CA GLY A 96 41.62 -9.99 23.45
C GLY A 96 42.47 -8.97 22.71
N GLN A 97 42.04 -7.71 22.65
CA GLN A 97 42.98 -6.60 22.43
C GLN A 97 42.38 -5.26 22.86
N GLN A 98 42.67 -4.95 24.13
CA GLN A 98 42.58 -3.64 24.73
C GLN A 98 43.72 -2.80 24.14
N THR A 99 43.39 -1.91 23.19
CA THR A 99 44.32 -0.87 22.74
C THR A 99 44.31 0.27 23.75
N ASP A 100 45.42 0.37 24.48
CA ASP A 100 45.79 1.54 25.28
C ASP A 100 45.79 2.79 24.39
N ALA A 101 44.89 3.72 24.70
CA ALA A 101 44.87 5.05 24.09
C ALA A 101 45.90 5.94 24.81
N PRO A 102 46.64 6.80 24.10
CA PRO A 102 47.55 7.75 24.71
C PRO A 102 46.75 8.81 25.46
N SER A 103 47.07 8.95 26.76
CA SER A 103 46.67 10.08 27.58
C SER A 103 47.39 11.33 27.05
N ASP A 104 46.71 12.07 26.17
CA ASP A 104 47.16 13.37 25.71
C ASP A 104 46.68 14.44 26.70
N GLY A 105 47.65 15.01 27.41
CA GLY A 105 47.46 16.07 28.38
C GLY A 105 47.13 17.38 27.69
N SER A 106 45.87 17.59 27.37
CA SER A 106 45.34 18.91 26.99
C SER A 106 44.83 19.64 28.23
N GLU A 107 45.74 20.44 28.79
CA GLU A 107 45.56 21.84 29.20
C GLU A 107 44.21 22.26 29.81
N PRO A 108 44.16 22.68 31.09
CA PRO A 108 42.95 23.22 31.68
C PRO A 108 42.64 24.59 31.07
N GLU A 109 41.66 24.63 30.16
CA GLU A 109 41.03 25.88 29.74
C GLU A 109 40.53 26.62 31.00
N ARG A 110 41.18 27.76 31.28
CA ARG A 110 40.69 28.78 32.20
C ARG A 110 39.29 29.18 31.74
N PHE A 111 38.30 28.64 32.42
CA PHE A 111 36.95 29.18 32.45
C PHE A 111 37.05 30.65 32.87
N ALA A 112 36.90 31.56 31.90
CA ALA A 112 36.62 32.94 32.20
C ALA A 112 35.41 32.99 33.14
N PRO A 113 35.41 33.82 34.19
CA PRO A 113 34.27 33.97 35.09
C PRO A 113 33.03 34.30 34.26
N ARG A 114 32.10 33.34 34.13
CA ARG A 114 30.78 33.61 33.59
C ARG A 114 30.16 34.68 34.49
N GLU A 115 29.83 35.81 33.89
CA GLU A 115 29.08 36.86 34.57
C GLU A 115 27.85 36.22 35.24
N PRO A 116 27.57 36.58 36.50
CA PRO A 116 26.43 36.02 37.22
C PRO A 116 25.17 36.35 36.44
N ILE A 117 24.59 35.31 35.83
CA ILE A 117 23.30 35.37 35.16
C ILE A 117 22.33 35.88 36.23
N SER A 118 21.86 37.10 36.05
CA SER A 118 21.07 37.83 37.04
C SER A 118 19.87 36.96 37.46
N ALA A 119 19.87 36.52 38.72
CA ALA A 119 18.95 35.51 39.26
C ALA A 119 17.47 35.94 39.30
N SER A 120 17.15 37.13 38.77
CA SER A 120 15.79 37.68 38.78
C SER A 120 14.88 37.22 37.64
N SER A 121 15.36 36.49 36.62
CA SER A 121 14.51 36.04 35.50
C SER A 121 14.04 34.58 35.56
N VAL A 122 14.38 33.83 36.61
CA VAL A 122 14.02 32.40 36.74
C VAL A 122 12.66 32.21 37.44
N GLY A 123 12.16 33.21 38.17
CA GLY A 123 10.92 33.10 38.95
C GLY A 123 9.62 33.09 38.12
N GLU A 124 9.61 33.74 36.96
CA GLU A 124 8.37 33.95 36.18
C GLU A 124 8.04 32.77 35.24
N ALA A 125 9.04 31.96 34.88
CA ALA A 125 8.83 30.74 34.09
C ALA A 125 8.25 29.57 34.90
N SER A 126 8.44 29.56 36.23
CA SER A 126 7.93 28.47 37.09
C SER A 126 6.42 28.55 37.32
N ALA A 127 5.83 29.75 37.43
CA ALA A 127 4.41 29.90 37.77
C ALA A 127 3.47 29.45 36.63
N LEU A 128 3.87 29.62 35.37
CA LEU A 128 3.08 29.15 34.21
C LEU A 128 3.11 27.62 34.04
N THR A 129 4.02 26.91 34.72
CA THR A 129 4.14 25.45 34.56
C THR A 129 3.19 24.68 35.49
N GLU A 130 2.73 25.29 36.59
CA GLU A 130 1.87 24.59 37.57
C GLU A 130 0.42 24.47 37.09
N GLU A 131 -0.14 25.51 36.46
CA GLU A 131 -1.52 25.49 35.94
C GLU A 131 -1.68 24.46 34.81
N ASP A 132 -0.72 24.39 33.88
CA ASP A 132 -0.70 23.40 32.79
C ASP A 132 -0.61 21.95 33.32
N GLN A 133 0.12 21.73 34.42
CA GLN A 133 0.25 20.39 35.04
C GLN A 133 -1.06 19.93 35.68
N ASP A 134 -1.80 20.84 36.31
CA ASP A 134 -3.10 20.52 36.92
C ASP A 134 -4.16 20.19 35.85
N GLU A 135 -4.15 20.90 34.72
CA GLU A 135 -5.03 20.60 33.58
C GLU A 135 -4.71 19.22 32.98
N ASP A 136 -3.44 18.92 32.76
CA ASP A 136 -2.97 17.63 32.28
C ASP A 136 -3.40 16.48 33.22
N ALA A 137 -3.24 16.66 34.53
CA ALA A 137 -3.65 15.69 35.52
C ALA A 137 -5.17 15.44 35.48
N ALA A 138 -5.97 16.49 35.34
CA ALA A 138 -7.43 16.40 35.22
C ALA A 138 -7.87 15.63 33.96
N ILE A 139 -7.18 15.83 32.82
CA ILE A 139 -7.44 15.11 31.57
C ILE A 139 -7.14 13.60 31.75
N ILE A 140 -6.00 13.26 32.33
CA ILE A 140 -5.61 11.87 32.58
C ILE A 140 -6.59 11.18 33.52
N GLU A 141 -7.02 11.86 34.59
CA GLU A 141 -7.97 11.32 35.54
C GLU A 141 -9.36 11.11 34.90
N ARG A 142 -9.78 12.03 34.03
CA ARG A 142 -11.01 11.87 33.22
C ARG A 142 -10.92 10.66 32.29
N ALA A 143 -9.78 10.46 31.62
CA ALA A 143 -9.56 9.30 30.77
C ALA A 143 -9.59 7.98 31.57
N ARG A 144 -8.97 7.94 32.75
CA ARG A 144 -9.02 6.78 33.66
C ARG A 144 -10.46 6.46 34.06
N ASN A 145 -11.25 7.48 34.42
CA ASN A 145 -12.66 7.31 34.78
C ASN A 145 -13.49 6.73 33.60
N LEU A 146 -13.30 7.23 32.38
CA LEU A 146 -13.98 6.67 31.20
C LEU A 146 -13.59 5.20 30.94
N ILE A 147 -12.31 4.84 31.13
CA ILE A 147 -11.84 3.46 30.98
C ILE A 147 -12.42 2.55 32.07
N ALA A 148 -12.43 3.02 33.33
CA ALA A 148 -12.96 2.28 34.47
C ALA A 148 -14.46 1.98 34.32
N LEU A 149 -15.23 2.96 33.83
CA LEU A 149 -16.65 2.83 33.52
C LEU A 149 -16.93 2.09 32.21
N ASN A 150 -15.89 1.65 31.48
CA ASN A 150 -16.00 1.03 30.16
C ASN A 150 -16.79 1.86 29.13
N MET A 151 -16.73 3.19 29.24
CA MET A 151 -17.43 4.10 28.36
C MET A 151 -16.62 4.38 27.10
N PHE A 152 -16.68 3.49 26.13
CA PHE A 152 -15.98 3.62 24.84
C PHE A 152 -16.81 4.29 23.74
N ARG A 153 -17.70 5.21 24.10
CA ARG A 153 -18.48 5.99 23.12
C ARG A 153 -17.61 7.13 22.59
N THR A 154 -17.57 7.31 21.27
CA THR A 154 -16.75 8.34 20.61
C THR A 154 -17.04 9.75 21.15
N ALA A 155 -18.31 10.09 21.39
CA ALA A 155 -18.72 11.40 21.89
C ALA A 155 -18.08 11.80 23.23
N GLY A 156 -17.75 10.84 24.11
CA GLY A 156 -17.08 11.14 25.39
C GLY A 156 -15.57 11.31 25.27
N TRP A 157 -14.96 10.68 24.26
CA TRP A 157 -13.52 10.66 24.06
C TRP A 157 -13.02 11.74 23.11
N GLN A 158 -13.82 12.09 22.12
CA GLN A 158 -13.47 13.10 21.13
C GLN A 158 -13.05 14.45 21.75
N PRO A 159 -13.82 15.07 22.66
CA PRO A 159 -13.39 16.35 23.26
C PRO A 159 -12.11 16.20 24.08
N LEU A 160 -11.91 15.06 24.74
CA LEU A 160 -10.70 14.77 25.52
C LEU A 160 -9.47 14.66 24.60
N LEU A 161 -9.60 13.99 23.46
CA LEU A 161 -8.51 13.85 22.50
C LEU A 161 -8.23 15.16 21.74
N GLU A 162 -9.25 15.94 21.40
CA GLU A 162 -9.09 17.23 20.70
C GLU A 162 -8.38 18.29 21.58
N GLN A 163 -8.47 18.19 22.91
CA GLN A 163 -7.73 19.05 23.86
C GLN A 163 -6.21 18.87 23.81
N ARG A 164 -5.67 17.93 23.02
CA ARG A 164 -4.22 17.65 22.92
C ARG A 164 -3.36 18.84 22.50
N ALA A 165 -3.90 19.83 21.80
CA ALA A 165 -3.13 21.05 21.52
C ALA A 165 -2.61 21.73 22.80
N MET A 166 -3.22 21.42 23.95
CA MET A 166 -2.87 21.93 25.27
C MET A 166 -2.12 20.92 26.15
N MET A 167 -2.00 19.65 25.75
CA MET A 167 -1.38 18.64 26.61
C MET A 167 0.14 18.66 26.53
N SER A 168 0.80 18.48 27.67
CA SER A 168 2.24 18.21 27.66
C SER A 168 2.55 16.89 26.95
N ARG A 169 3.82 16.76 26.53
CA ARG A 169 4.33 15.51 25.94
C ARG A 169 4.19 14.34 26.91
N GLU A 170 4.35 14.58 28.21
CA GLU A 170 4.26 13.56 29.24
C GLU A 170 2.81 13.08 29.42
N ALA A 171 1.85 14.00 29.54
CA ALA A 171 0.43 13.65 29.59
C ALA A 171 0.00 12.85 28.36
N THR A 172 0.43 13.27 27.16
CA THR A 172 0.16 12.52 25.91
C THR A 172 0.67 11.08 25.99
N GLN A 173 1.88 10.86 26.51
CA GLN A 173 2.46 9.51 26.68
C GLN A 173 1.72 8.68 27.74
N GLN A 174 1.33 9.30 28.85
CA GLN A 174 0.55 8.63 29.90
C GLN A 174 -0.82 8.19 29.36
N LEU A 175 -1.50 9.06 28.61
CA LEU A 175 -2.78 8.75 27.97
C LEU A 175 -2.61 7.61 26.94
N GLU A 176 -1.61 7.69 26.07
CA GLU A 176 -1.29 6.65 25.09
C GLU A 176 -1.09 5.29 25.79
N TRP A 177 -0.28 5.27 26.86
CA TRP A 177 0.00 4.07 27.63
C TRP A 177 -1.25 3.48 28.29
N LEU A 178 -2.14 4.31 28.87
CA LEU A 178 -3.40 3.86 29.48
C LEU A 178 -4.31 3.17 28.46
N LEU A 179 -4.43 3.76 27.27
CA LEU A 179 -5.29 3.25 26.19
C LEU A 179 -4.77 1.92 25.64
N ILE A 180 -3.47 1.81 25.38
CA ILE A 180 -2.87 0.58 24.87
C ILE A 180 -2.91 -0.51 25.95
N THR A 181 -2.65 -0.18 27.21
CA THR A 181 -2.80 -1.12 28.32
C THR A 181 -4.23 -1.68 28.38
N ARG A 182 -5.24 -0.84 28.15
CA ARG A 182 -6.64 -1.30 28.09
C ARG A 182 -6.89 -2.21 26.89
N LEU A 183 -6.37 -1.86 25.71
CA LEU A 183 -6.51 -2.65 24.49
C LEU A 183 -5.74 -3.99 24.55
N ASN A 184 -4.64 -4.06 25.29
CA ASN A 184 -3.84 -5.27 25.41
C ASN A 184 -4.46 -6.28 26.40
N LYS A 185 -5.41 -5.88 27.24
CA LYS A 185 -6.07 -6.81 28.16
C LYS A 185 -6.83 -7.89 27.35
N PRO A 186 -6.47 -9.18 27.51
CA PRO A 186 -7.21 -10.26 26.88
C PRO A 186 -8.64 -10.28 27.40
N VAL A 187 -9.59 -10.64 26.54
CA VAL A 187 -11.01 -10.78 26.93
C VAL A 187 -11.12 -12.08 27.75
N LYS A 188 -10.80 -12.00 29.05
CA LYS A 188 -10.82 -13.17 29.94
C LYS A 188 -12.22 -13.51 30.44
N MET A 189 -13.15 -12.57 30.39
CA MET A 189 -14.50 -12.71 30.93
C MET A 189 -15.54 -12.36 29.87
N PRO A 190 -16.66 -13.10 29.79
CA PRO A 190 -17.76 -12.82 28.84
C PRO A 190 -18.38 -11.42 29.02
N TYR A 191 -18.11 -10.76 30.15
CA TYR A 191 -18.66 -9.45 30.49
C TYR A 191 -17.68 -8.29 30.36
N THR A 192 -16.45 -8.50 29.88
CA THR A 192 -15.57 -7.35 29.61
C THR A 192 -15.96 -6.73 28.28
N PRO A 193 -16.61 -5.55 28.26
CA PRO A 193 -17.00 -4.93 27.00
C PRO A 193 -15.74 -4.65 26.17
N THR A 194 -15.73 -5.17 24.95
CA THR A 194 -14.66 -4.91 24.00
C THR A 194 -14.89 -3.50 23.43
N PRO A 195 -13.86 -2.65 23.36
CA PRO A 195 -14.00 -1.33 22.76
C PRO A 195 -14.53 -1.44 21.31
N PRO A 196 -15.53 -0.65 20.91
CA PRO A 196 -16.08 -0.70 19.57
C PRO A 196 -15.04 -0.22 18.55
N GLY A 197 -15.07 -0.78 17.34
CA GLY A 197 -14.11 -0.43 16.30
C GLY A 197 -14.15 1.04 15.85
N SER A 198 -15.26 1.76 16.07
CA SER A 198 -15.32 3.22 15.88
C SER A 198 -14.45 3.98 16.87
N TRP A 199 -14.44 3.56 18.14
CA TRP A 199 -13.60 4.16 19.18
C TRP A 199 -12.13 3.86 18.95
N ILE A 200 -11.79 2.62 18.59
CA ILE A 200 -10.40 2.23 18.29
C ILE A 200 -9.85 3.06 17.13
N ARG A 201 -10.67 3.33 16.10
CA ARG A 201 -10.30 4.20 14.99
C ARG A 201 -10.06 5.65 15.41
N LEU A 202 -10.95 6.21 16.25
CA LEU A 202 -10.78 7.57 16.77
C LEU A 202 -9.42 7.72 17.47
N VAL A 203 -9.04 6.73 18.29
CA VAL A 203 -7.76 6.72 18.99
C VAL A 203 -6.58 6.51 18.03
N ASP A 204 -6.67 5.58 17.07
CA ASP A 204 -5.63 5.36 16.05
C ASP A 204 -5.41 6.59 15.17
N GLU A 205 -6.48 7.28 14.76
CA GLU A 205 -6.41 8.52 14.00
C GLU A 205 -5.70 9.62 14.80
N HIS A 206 -5.94 9.65 16.11
CA HIS A 206 -5.33 10.64 16.99
C HIS A 206 -3.84 10.40 17.26
N PHE A 207 -3.45 9.16 17.58
CA PHE A 207 -2.05 8.83 17.91
C PHE A 207 -1.21 8.34 16.72
N GLY A 208 -1.85 8.02 15.60
CA GLY A 208 -1.18 7.54 14.39
C GLY A 208 -0.54 6.16 14.55
N TRP A 209 -1.06 5.28 15.42
CA TRP A 209 -0.43 4.00 15.75
C TRP A 209 -0.15 3.11 14.52
N LEU A 210 -1.10 3.00 13.59
CA LEU A 210 -0.91 2.24 12.36
C LEU A 210 0.00 2.94 11.35
N GLN A 211 0.02 4.28 11.34
CA GLN A 211 0.90 5.05 10.47
C GLN A 211 2.35 4.95 10.94
N ASP A 212 2.58 5.04 12.26
CA ASP A 212 3.86 4.87 12.95
C ASP A 212 4.05 3.44 13.47
N GLY A 213 3.78 2.42 12.63
CA GLY A 213 3.86 1.02 13.07
C GLY A 213 5.22 0.63 13.67
N ILE A 214 6.31 1.24 13.19
CA ILE A 214 7.67 1.01 13.70
C ILE A 214 7.84 1.67 15.07
N GLY A 215 7.45 2.94 15.24
CA GLY A 215 7.54 3.63 16.51
C GLY A 215 6.64 3.01 17.57
N PHE A 216 5.43 2.60 17.19
CA PHE A 216 4.54 1.82 18.05
C PHE A 216 5.21 0.52 18.51
N SER A 217 5.77 -0.27 17.58
CA SER A 217 6.44 -1.52 17.93
C SER A 217 7.66 -1.31 18.83
N ARG A 218 8.36 -0.18 18.69
CA ARG A 218 9.49 0.17 19.56
C ARG A 218 9.04 0.59 20.97
N ARG A 219 7.94 1.34 21.08
CA ARG A 219 7.39 1.82 22.36
C ARG A 219 6.64 0.70 23.11
N PHE A 220 5.94 -0.19 22.39
CA PHE A 220 4.98 -1.14 22.94
C PHE A 220 5.19 -2.57 22.43
N GLY A 221 6.44 -3.01 22.26
CA GLY A 221 6.79 -4.30 21.63
C GLY A 221 6.08 -5.52 22.24
N MET A 222 5.74 -5.49 23.53
CA MET A 222 5.04 -6.59 24.22
C MET A 222 3.50 -6.57 24.06
N MET A 223 2.93 -5.54 23.44
CA MET A 223 1.47 -5.32 23.38
C MET A 223 0.88 -5.70 22.01
N HIS A 224 1.23 -6.89 21.50
CA HIS A 224 0.79 -7.37 20.18
C HIS A 224 -0.74 -7.42 20.01
N LEU A 225 -1.48 -7.74 21.08
CA LEU A 225 -2.95 -7.78 21.05
C LEU A 225 -3.57 -6.41 20.78
N ALA A 226 -2.96 -5.34 21.30
CA ALA A 226 -3.44 -3.99 21.04
C ALA A 226 -3.30 -3.67 19.55
N MET A 227 -2.14 -3.94 18.94
CA MET A 227 -1.91 -3.72 17.52
C MET A 227 -2.89 -4.53 16.66
N GLN A 228 -3.10 -5.80 16.99
CA GLN A 228 -4.06 -6.65 16.28
C GLN A 228 -5.46 -6.05 16.29
N ARG A 229 -5.95 -5.60 17.45
CA ARG A 229 -7.28 -4.95 17.56
C ARG A 229 -7.39 -3.67 16.76
N VAL A 230 -6.31 -2.90 16.67
CA VAL A 230 -6.27 -1.67 15.86
C VAL A 230 -6.38 -2.01 14.37
N VAL A 231 -5.64 -3.02 13.90
CA VAL A 231 -5.74 -3.53 12.52
C VAL A 231 -7.14 -4.09 12.22
N GLU A 232 -7.70 -4.89 13.12
CA GLU A 232 -9.06 -5.46 12.99
C GLU A 232 -10.12 -4.36 12.94
N ALA A 233 -10.04 -3.36 13.81
CA ALA A 233 -10.98 -2.25 13.82
C ALA A 233 -10.95 -1.46 12.51
N ARG A 234 -9.76 -1.24 11.94
CA ARG A 234 -9.61 -0.51 10.68
C ARG A 234 -10.05 -1.31 9.46
N THR A 235 -9.81 -2.62 9.45
CA THR A 235 -10.25 -3.51 8.38
C THR A 235 -11.75 -3.75 8.41
N ALA A 236 -12.35 -3.89 9.60
CA ALA A 236 -13.80 -4.00 9.77
C ALA A 236 -14.55 -2.71 9.37
N ALA A 237 -13.88 -1.58 9.50
CA ALA A 237 -14.39 -0.26 9.18
C ALA A 237 -14.22 0.19 7.73
N ALA A 238 -13.43 -0.54 6.93
CA ALA A 238 -13.36 -0.30 5.50
C ALA A 238 -14.82 -0.28 5.01
N PRO A 239 -15.28 0.81 4.36
CA PRO A 239 -16.67 0.98 3.97
C PRO A 239 -17.02 -0.31 3.27
N ALA A 240 -17.95 -1.09 3.84
CA ALA A 240 -18.18 -2.49 3.46
C ALA A 240 -18.31 -2.48 1.96
N VAL A 241 -17.21 -2.79 1.23
CA VAL A 241 -16.97 -2.30 -0.13
C VAL A 241 -18.23 -2.62 -0.84
N GLU A 242 -19.08 -1.60 -1.07
CA GLU A 242 -20.51 -1.78 -1.32
C GLU A 242 -20.53 -2.79 -2.41
N LYS A 243 -20.84 -4.06 -2.09
CA LYS A 243 -20.38 -5.21 -2.88
C LYS A 243 -20.76 -4.83 -4.27
N VAL A 244 -19.79 -4.38 -5.08
CA VAL A 244 -20.12 -3.70 -6.33
C VAL A 244 -20.85 -4.81 -7.00
N LYS A 245 -22.18 -4.68 -7.12
CA LYS A 245 -23.02 -5.73 -7.65
C LYS A 245 -22.39 -5.89 -9.00
N VAL A 246 -21.54 -6.91 -9.17
CA VAL A 246 -20.80 -7.14 -10.40
C VAL A 246 -21.93 -7.37 -11.35
N ALA A 247 -22.19 -6.32 -12.12
CA ALA A 247 -23.55 -5.94 -12.41
C ALA A 247 -24.24 -7.11 -13.09
N SER A 248 -25.54 -7.23 -12.84
CA SER A 248 -26.47 -7.91 -13.74
C SER A 248 -26.08 -7.76 -15.22
N GLY A 249 -25.43 -6.67 -15.61
CA GLY A 249 -24.75 -6.45 -16.89
C GLY A 249 -23.85 -7.59 -17.41
N VAL A 250 -23.09 -8.32 -16.59
CA VAL A 250 -22.28 -9.46 -17.09
C VAL A 250 -23.17 -10.64 -17.46
N LYS A 251 -24.23 -10.89 -16.68
CA LYS A 251 -25.23 -11.93 -16.99
C LYS A 251 -26.05 -11.53 -18.22
N ILE A 252 -26.44 -10.26 -18.34
CA ILE A 252 -27.17 -9.72 -19.49
C ILE A 252 -26.31 -9.80 -20.75
N ALA A 253 -25.02 -9.43 -20.68
CA ALA A 253 -24.10 -9.55 -21.80
C ALA A 253 -23.92 -11.01 -22.26
N ALA A 254 -23.82 -11.96 -21.33
CA ALA A 254 -23.77 -13.38 -21.65
C ALA A 254 -25.06 -13.87 -22.34
N TRP A 255 -26.23 -13.43 -21.86
CA TRP A 255 -27.52 -13.74 -22.49
C TRP A 255 -27.67 -13.13 -23.88
N ILE A 256 -27.19 -11.90 -24.10
CA ILE A 256 -27.20 -11.27 -25.42
C ILE A 256 -26.32 -12.04 -26.41
N VAL A 257 -25.12 -12.47 -26.00
CA VAL A 257 -24.23 -13.27 -26.85
C VAL A 257 -24.86 -14.61 -27.21
N ALA A 258 -25.48 -15.30 -26.23
CA ALA A 258 -26.19 -16.55 -26.47
C ALA A 258 -27.36 -16.37 -27.45
N LEU A 259 -28.13 -15.29 -27.31
CA LEU A 259 -29.24 -14.95 -28.21
C LEU A 259 -28.75 -14.66 -29.64
N ILE A 260 -27.66 -13.90 -29.79
CA ILE A 260 -27.06 -13.62 -31.10
C ILE A 260 -26.61 -14.93 -31.77
N MET A 261 -25.98 -15.85 -31.03
CA MET A 261 -25.58 -17.14 -31.57
C MET A 261 -26.78 -17.99 -31.99
N LEU A 262 -27.87 -17.96 -31.22
CA LEU A 262 -29.11 -18.67 -31.56
C LEU A 262 -29.77 -18.12 -32.83
N ILE A 263 -29.91 -16.80 -32.94
CA ILE A 263 -30.47 -16.13 -34.13
C ILE A 263 -29.61 -16.42 -35.36
N ARG A 264 -28.27 -16.38 -35.22
CA ARG A 264 -27.35 -16.67 -36.32
C ARG A 264 -27.43 -18.14 -36.74
N GLY A 265 -27.52 -19.07 -35.79
CA GLY A 265 -27.76 -20.49 -36.07
C GLY A 265 -29.06 -20.74 -36.83
N LEU A 266 -30.15 -20.06 -36.43
CA LEU A 266 -31.43 -20.13 -37.13
C LEU A 266 -31.37 -19.50 -38.54
N SER A 267 -30.60 -18.42 -38.74
CA SER A 267 -30.45 -17.82 -40.08
C SER A 267 -29.69 -18.71 -41.07
N TYR A 268 -28.79 -19.57 -40.58
CA TYR A 268 -28.12 -20.58 -41.42
C TYR A 268 -29.05 -21.73 -41.83
N MET A 269 -30.18 -21.93 -41.16
CA MET A 269 -31.13 -23.00 -41.45
C MET A 269 -31.93 -22.79 -42.73
N GLU A 270 -32.12 -21.55 -43.18
CA GLU A 270 -32.89 -21.27 -44.41
C GLU A 270 -32.13 -21.63 -45.69
N VAL A 271 -30.81 -21.83 -45.63
CA VAL A 271 -29.96 -22.03 -46.82
C VAL A 271 -29.70 -23.51 -47.14
N THR A 272 -30.00 -24.46 -46.24
CA THR A 272 -29.66 -25.88 -46.44
C THR A 272 -30.82 -26.82 -46.11
N ARG A 273 -31.83 -26.89 -46.98
CA ARG A 273 -33.00 -27.76 -46.80
C ARG A 273 -32.69 -29.26 -46.84
N ASP A 274 -31.59 -29.69 -47.47
CA ASP A 274 -31.30 -31.13 -47.68
C ASP A 274 -30.20 -31.72 -46.79
N VAL A 275 -29.57 -30.92 -45.89
CA VAL A 275 -28.54 -31.39 -44.94
C VAL A 275 -29.04 -31.30 -43.47
N GLY A 276 -30.36 -31.14 -43.31
CA GLY A 276 -31.03 -30.44 -42.21
C GLY A 276 -30.75 -30.87 -40.76
N PRO A 277 -30.82 -32.17 -40.38
CA PRO A 277 -30.76 -32.52 -38.95
C PRO A 277 -29.36 -32.87 -38.43
N ALA A 278 -28.52 -33.55 -39.22
CA ALA A 278 -27.20 -34.01 -38.77
C ALA A 278 -26.19 -32.86 -38.62
N LEU A 279 -26.28 -31.85 -39.48
CA LEU A 279 -25.41 -30.68 -39.41
C LEU A 279 -25.81 -29.75 -38.26
N LEU A 280 -27.11 -29.71 -37.94
CA LEU A 280 -27.67 -28.97 -36.80
C LEU A 280 -27.21 -29.55 -35.47
N THR A 281 -27.31 -30.88 -35.30
CA THR A 281 -26.84 -31.55 -34.08
C THR A 281 -25.33 -31.36 -33.89
N ALA A 282 -24.55 -31.45 -34.97
CA ALA A 282 -23.11 -31.19 -34.93
C ALA A 282 -22.79 -29.73 -34.52
N LEU A 283 -23.45 -28.73 -35.11
CA LEU A 283 -23.25 -27.32 -34.77
C LEU A 283 -23.66 -27.00 -33.32
N LEU A 284 -24.76 -27.56 -32.84
CA LEU A 284 -25.18 -27.40 -31.45
C LEU A 284 -24.16 -28.02 -30.48
N LEU A 285 -23.64 -29.21 -30.79
CA LEU A 285 -22.61 -29.87 -29.98
C LEU A 285 -21.32 -29.04 -29.95
N VAL A 286 -20.88 -28.51 -31.09
CA VAL A 286 -19.70 -27.64 -31.17
C VAL A 286 -19.90 -26.34 -30.38
N SER A 287 -21.07 -25.70 -30.50
CA SER A 287 -21.39 -24.48 -29.77
C SER A 287 -21.45 -24.71 -28.25
N LEU A 288 -22.08 -25.81 -27.83
CA LEU A 288 -22.24 -26.16 -26.42
C LEU A 288 -20.89 -26.53 -25.79
N THR A 289 -20.07 -27.32 -26.49
CA THR A 289 -18.72 -27.66 -26.04
C THR A 289 -17.82 -26.43 -25.95
N PHE A 290 -17.88 -25.53 -26.94
CA PHE A 290 -17.16 -24.26 -26.90
C PHE A 290 -17.60 -23.37 -25.72
N GLY A 291 -18.90 -23.24 -25.49
CA GLY A 291 -19.46 -22.49 -24.36
C GLY A 291 -19.02 -23.06 -23.01
N LEU A 292 -18.97 -24.39 -22.88
CA LEU A 292 -18.48 -25.08 -21.69
C LEU A 292 -16.99 -24.84 -21.46
N TRP A 293 -16.15 -24.95 -22.50
CA TRP A 293 -14.72 -24.67 -22.44
C TRP A 293 -14.43 -23.21 -22.05
N MET A 294 -15.20 -22.25 -22.57
CA MET A 294 -15.09 -20.84 -22.18
C MET A 294 -15.44 -20.63 -20.69
N LEU A 295 -16.50 -21.26 -20.19
CA LEU A 295 -16.88 -21.20 -18.77
C LEU A 295 -15.78 -21.77 -17.85
N ILE A 296 -15.21 -22.92 -18.23
CA ILE A 296 -14.11 -23.55 -17.50
C ILE A 296 -12.87 -22.65 -17.56
N GLY A 297 -12.51 -22.14 -18.74
CA GLY A 297 -11.37 -21.26 -18.95
C GLY A 297 -11.44 -19.98 -18.11
N VAL A 298 -12.61 -19.33 -18.07
CA VAL A 298 -12.83 -18.14 -17.22
C VAL A 298 -12.65 -18.46 -15.74
N ARG A 299 -13.14 -19.61 -15.27
CA ARG A 299 -12.96 -20.02 -13.86
C ARG A 299 -11.52 -20.37 -13.53
N VAL A 300 -10.83 -21.09 -14.40
CA VAL A 300 -9.40 -21.40 -14.24
C VAL A 300 -8.58 -20.12 -14.22
N LEU A 301 -8.85 -19.20 -15.15
CA LEU A 301 -8.18 -17.90 -15.20
C LEU A 301 -8.44 -17.09 -13.93
N ALA A 302 -9.69 -17.01 -13.46
CA ALA A 302 -10.03 -16.35 -12.21
C ALA A 302 -9.32 -16.98 -11.00
N PHE A 303 -9.20 -18.30 -10.97
CA PHE A 303 -8.47 -19.02 -9.92
C PHE A 303 -6.97 -18.72 -9.96
N ILE A 304 -6.35 -18.75 -11.14
CA ILE A 304 -4.93 -18.41 -11.33
C ILE A 304 -4.66 -16.97 -10.91
N VAL A 305 -5.51 -16.02 -11.33
CA VAL A 305 -5.40 -14.62 -10.92
C VAL A 305 -5.58 -14.47 -9.41
N ARG A 306 -6.51 -15.20 -8.79
CA ARG A 306 -6.70 -15.14 -7.35
C ARG A 306 -5.52 -15.70 -6.56
N ARG A 307 -4.86 -16.75 -7.08
CA ARG A 307 -3.75 -17.44 -6.40
C ARG A 307 -2.37 -16.84 -6.70
N SER A 308 -2.22 -16.08 -7.79
CA SER A 308 -0.93 -15.49 -8.20
C SER A 308 -0.86 -13.98 -7.93
N PRO A 309 -0.06 -13.53 -6.95
CA PRO A 309 0.16 -12.11 -6.68
C PRO A 309 0.81 -11.39 -7.87
N ALA A 310 1.66 -12.08 -8.63
CA ALA A 310 2.30 -11.53 -9.82
C ALA A 310 1.27 -11.22 -10.92
N MET A 311 0.31 -12.12 -11.13
CA MET A 311 -0.77 -11.93 -12.10
C MET A 311 -1.71 -10.80 -11.67
N GLN A 312 -2.00 -10.66 -10.37
CA GLN A 312 -2.78 -9.52 -9.85
C GLN A 312 -2.09 -8.17 -10.08
N ARG A 313 -0.76 -8.10 -9.88
CA ARG A 313 0.03 -6.90 -10.19
C ARG A 313 -0.01 -6.59 -11.68
N PHE A 314 0.13 -7.61 -12.54
CA PHE A 314 0.08 -7.45 -13.99
C PHE A 314 -1.30 -6.98 -14.47
N LEU A 315 -2.39 -7.60 -14.01
CA LEU A 315 -3.76 -7.14 -14.32
C LEU A 315 -4.01 -5.73 -13.78
N GLY A 316 -3.55 -5.41 -12.58
CA GLY A 316 -3.69 -4.08 -12.00
C GLY A 316 -2.89 -3.00 -12.74
N ARG A 317 -1.74 -3.34 -13.33
CA ARG A 317 -1.01 -2.45 -14.25
C ARG A 317 -1.71 -2.32 -15.59
N SER A 318 -2.20 -3.44 -16.14
CA SER A 318 -2.89 -3.47 -17.43
C SER A 318 -4.21 -2.70 -17.37
N MET A 319 -5.00 -2.84 -16.31
CA MET A 319 -6.24 -2.06 -16.10
C MET A 319 -5.96 -0.59 -15.84
N ARG A 320 -4.88 -0.24 -15.12
CA ARG A 320 -4.49 1.18 -14.93
C ARG A 320 -3.99 1.81 -16.22
N TRP A 321 -3.21 1.08 -17.01
CA TRP A 321 -2.84 1.51 -18.36
C TRP A 321 -4.10 1.69 -19.20
N TRP A 322 -5.02 0.74 -19.19
CA TRP A 322 -6.29 0.79 -19.93
C TRP A 322 -7.21 1.95 -19.52
N ASN A 323 -7.31 2.24 -18.22
CA ASN A 323 -8.13 3.34 -17.70
C ASN A 323 -7.42 4.71 -17.81
N GLY A 324 -6.08 4.73 -17.83
CA GLY A 324 -5.26 5.92 -17.93
C GLY A 324 -4.93 6.35 -19.37
N THR A 325 -5.02 5.42 -20.34
CA THR A 325 -4.94 5.77 -21.75
C THR A 325 -6.19 6.53 -22.16
N THR A 326 -6.06 7.84 -22.38
CA THR A 326 -7.06 8.77 -22.91
C THR A 326 -7.59 8.43 -24.30
N LEU A 327 -7.22 7.27 -24.85
CA LEU A 327 -7.87 6.70 -26.03
C LEU A 327 -9.31 6.36 -25.67
N ARG A 328 -10.22 7.31 -25.93
CA ARG A 328 -11.68 7.14 -25.97
C ARG A 328 -12.05 6.17 -27.10
N ILE A 329 -11.63 4.92 -27.00
CA ILE A 329 -12.16 3.86 -27.84
C ILE A 329 -13.56 3.59 -27.27
N PRO A 330 -14.64 3.89 -28.02
CA PRO A 330 -15.98 3.65 -27.53
C PRO A 330 -16.14 2.15 -27.22
N ARG A 331 -16.80 1.82 -26.10
CA ARG A 331 -16.97 0.42 -25.63
C ARG A 331 -17.47 -0.55 -26.72
N ARG A 332 -18.17 -0.04 -27.73
CA ARG A 332 -18.63 -0.81 -28.90
C ARG A 332 -17.47 -1.32 -29.75
N SER A 333 -16.44 -0.51 -29.99
CA SER A 333 -15.26 -0.90 -30.79
C SER A 333 -14.43 -1.99 -30.12
N LEU A 334 -14.41 -2.06 -28.79
CA LEU A 334 -13.74 -3.12 -28.05
C LEU A 334 -14.46 -4.47 -28.15
N LEU A 335 -15.80 -4.45 -28.17
CA LEU A 335 -16.59 -5.65 -28.46
C LEU A 335 -16.37 -6.13 -29.89
N TYR A 336 -16.31 -5.21 -30.87
CA TYR A 336 -15.97 -5.60 -32.25
C TYR A 336 -14.56 -6.17 -32.35
N LEU A 337 -13.57 -5.57 -31.68
CA LEU A 337 -12.19 -6.06 -31.70
C LEU A 337 -12.06 -7.45 -31.08
N SER A 338 -12.72 -7.71 -29.94
CA SER A 338 -12.68 -9.05 -29.32
C SER A 338 -13.41 -10.10 -30.16
N LEU A 339 -14.49 -9.72 -30.84
CA LEU A 339 -15.25 -10.60 -31.72
C LEU A 339 -14.45 -10.92 -32.99
N VAL A 340 -13.75 -9.94 -33.57
CA VAL A 340 -12.85 -10.14 -34.71
C VAL A 340 -11.64 -11.01 -34.33
N LEU A 341 -11.02 -10.77 -33.17
CA LEU A 341 -9.92 -11.61 -32.66
C LEU A 341 -10.36 -13.03 -32.34
N GLY A 342 -11.54 -13.20 -31.73
CA GLY A 342 -12.12 -14.51 -31.46
C GLY A 342 -12.44 -15.28 -32.75
N MET A 343 -13.04 -14.60 -33.74
CA MET A 343 -13.39 -15.18 -35.03
C MET A 343 -12.16 -15.55 -35.86
N THR A 344 -11.12 -14.72 -35.85
CA THR A 344 -9.85 -15.02 -36.55
C THR A 344 -9.10 -16.18 -35.90
N ALA A 345 -9.01 -16.23 -34.57
CA ALA A 345 -8.43 -17.37 -33.86
C ALA A 345 -9.21 -18.67 -34.12
N TRP A 346 -10.55 -18.59 -34.16
CA TRP A 346 -11.41 -19.74 -34.47
C TRP A 346 -11.22 -20.22 -35.91
N LEU A 347 -11.17 -19.33 -36.90
CA LEU A 347 -10.89 -19.68 -38.30
C LEU A 347 -9.55 -20.40 -38.44
N PHE A 348 -8.53 -19.96 -37.70
CA PHE A 348 -7.21 -20.60 -37.70
C PHE A 348 -7.22 -22.02 -37.12
N PHE A 349 -8.12 -22.29 -36.17
CA PHE A 349 -8.24 -23.60 -35.52
C PHE A 349 -9.13 -24.56 -36.31
N VAL A 350 -10.17 -24.04 -36.97
CA VAL A 350 -11.14 -24.85 -37.74
C VAL A 350 -10.64 -25.18 -39.14
N PHE A 351 -9.81 -24.30 -39.73
CA PHE A 351 -9.16 -24.57 -41.00
C PHE A 351 -7.66 -24.82 -40.77
N PRO A 352 -7.27 -26.02 -40.30
CA PRO A 352 -5.86 -26.38 -40.25
C PRO A 352 -5.28 -26.24 -41.65
N LYS A 353 -4.31 -25.35 -41.76
CA LYS A 353 -3.64 -25.00 -43.01
C LYS A 353 -2.93 -26.26 -43.54
N GLY A 354 -3.54 -26.91 -44.53
CA GLY A 354 -2.95 -28.03 -45.26
C GLY A 354 -3.55 -29.38 -44.94
N SER A 355 -4.76 -29.65 -45.44
CA SER A 355 -5.01 -30.97 -46.02
C SER A 355 -4.37 -30.94 -47.40
N ASP A 356 -3.21 -31.56 -47.55
CA ASP A 356 -2.61 -31.84 -48.84
C ASP A 356 -3.69 -32.45 -49.74
N HIS A 357 -4.20 -31.66 -50.70
CA HIS A 357 -5.05 -32.20 -51.74
C HIS A 357 -4.19 -33.23 -52.48
N PRO A 358 -4.55 -34.53 -52.47
CA PRO A 358 -3.86 -35.49 -53.32
C PRO A 358 -4.04 -34.97 -54.74
N SER A 359 -2.93 -34.51 -55.32
CA SER A 359 -2.86 -34.06 -56.70
C SER A 359 -3.59 -35.09 -57.54
N LEU A 360 -4.72 -34.69 -58.12
CA LEU A 360 -5.37 -35.39 -59.22
C LEU A 360 -4.33 -35.51 -60.32
N ARG A 361 -3.56 -36.62 -60.27
CA ARG A 361 -2.76 -37.10 -61.39
C ARG A 361 -3.77 -37.52 -62.46
N LEU A 362 -4.20 -36.55 -63.26
CA LEU A 362 -4.75 -36.80 -64.58
C LEU A 362 -3.68 -37.57 -65.35
N GLY A 363 -3.86 -38.89 -65.42
CA GLY A 363 -3.05 -39.78 -66.22
C GLY A 363 -3.22 -39.39 -67.68
N ILE A 364 -2.25 -38.63 -68.20
CA ILE A 364 -2.05 -38.48 -69.64
C ILE A 364 -1.40 -39.80 -70.11
N PRO A 365 -2.06 -40.61 -70.96
CA PRO A 365 -1.48 -41.83 -71.48
C PRO A 365 -0.25 -41.49 -72.33
N LYS A 366 0.88 -42.11 -71.97
CA LYS A 366 2.13 -42.02 -72.71
C LYS A 366 1.96 -42.84 -74.00
N ALA A 367 1.97 -42.19 -75.15
CA ALA A 367 1.97 -42.86 -76.45
C ALA A 367 3.30 -43.61 -76.62
N GLU A 368 3.24 -44.92 -76.85
CA GLU A 368 4.38 -45.75 -77.26
C GLU A 368 4.74 -45.46 -78.72
N GLN A 369 6.04 -45.27 -78.96
CA GLN A 369 6.72 -45.40 -80.26
C GLN A 369 7.68 -46.57 -80.16
#